data_AF-A0A929JZF0-F1
#
_entry.id   AF-A0A929JZF0-F1
#
_cell.length_a   1.000
_cell.length_b   1.000
_cell.length_c   1.000
_cell.angle_alpha   90.00
_cell.angle_beta   90.00
_cell.angle_gamma   90.00
#
_symmetry.space_group_name_H-M   'P 1'
#
loop_
_entity.id
_entity.type
_entity.pdbx_description
1 polymer ?
#
loop_
_entity_poly.entity_id
_entity_poly.type
_entity_poly.pdbx_seq_one_letter_code
_entity_poly.pdbx_strand_id
1 'polypeptide(L)'
;MKILFISQGLQSDYQCDCLYHGLKSQFGIDVESTSDMWFMYNTLIEEERQYIYGKGFTLYGLLDSSIKCVPEPSEIENKIKERYYNYIIFGSSTRDLSYLDIVLTNYYSNEIAFVDGEDVTRVNLKLLNSGTYFKRELSEKVKGVYPISFAIPAQKIISHVPEKSKHWGINYPGKLSTYIFDTEDEYVKDYQTSFYAVTFKKAGWDCLRHYEIIANGCLPYFTDIFNCPENTMHNYPKAIVRELCEKIKNSTLIGVAEYQNYVNILLDYCRKKLTTIVLANYVIDTLVSITQNNKTVQATSNPRVGINFINKVIRKHKTKDDYVINYQGLSSIQDILYLNTDDAVVFASDEFLSAQNSLKNIVKSERLKIGQLNENADLIIIDQLLPYKENLHQYMLMLISMLNSDGRLIIIVPNYSNYGTVLGFFKGDYKFGRLKMAKQSQVNFYSVKTIIEFLERYGFKVLGYDGFEYDDNNSVKRFLNKRKSLKYWSCKKIIIEASFGNE
;
A
#
# COMPACT_ATOMS: atom_id res chain seq x y z
N MET A 1 20.78 -2.86 -9.91
CA MET A 1 19.38 -3.24 -9.62
C MET A 1 18.53 -2.66 -10.73
N LYS A 2 17.93 -3.51 -11.56
CA LYS A 2 17.17 -3.08 -12.74
C LYS A 2 15.82 -2.50 -12.34
N ILE A 3 15.48 -1.34 -12.90
CA ILE A 3 14.22 -0.64 -12.63
C ILE A 3 13.62 -0.18 -13.96
N LEU A 4 12.33 -0.41 -14.18
CA LEU A 4 11.57 0.30 -15.20
C LEU A 4 10.88 1.49 -14.55
N PHE A 5 11.12 2.69 -15.08
CA PHE A 5 10.44 3.91 -14.67
C PHE A 5 9.42 4.31 -15.75
N ILE A 6 8.14 4.27 -15.38
CA ILE A 6 7.00 4.55 -16.27
C ILE A 6 6.56 6.00 -16.06
N SER A 7 6.71 6.82 -17.11
CA SER A 7 6.28 8.21 -17.16
C SER A 7 6.03 8.63 -18.62
N GLN A 8 5.14 9.61 -18.83
CA GLN A 8 4.85 10.19 -20.14
C GLN A 8 5.99 11.06 -20.70
N GLY A 9 6.79 11.71 -19.84
CA GLY A 9 7.89 12.58 -20.27
C GLY A 9 7.50 13.81 -21.11
N LEU A 10 6.21 14.18 -21.14
CA LEU A 10 5.70 15.29 -21.97
C LEU A 10 5.92 16.67 -21.34
N GLN A 11 5.86 16.76 -20.00
CA GLN A 11 6.04 18.00 -19.23
C GLN A 11 6.62 17.67 -17.85
N SER A 12 7.17 18.69 -17.20
CA SER A 12 7.62 18.68 -15.82
C SER A 12 6.55 18.21 -14.81
N ASP A 13 6.92 17.26 -13.97
CA ASP A 13 6.17 16.83 -12.79
C ASP A 13 7.15 16.68 -11.62
N TYR A 14 7.18 17.66 -10.73
CA TYR A 14 8.18 17.71 -9.66
C TYR A 14 8.24 16.44 -8.78
N GLN A 15 7.17 15.65 -8.60
CA GLN A 15 7.27 14.45 -7.76
C GLN A 15 7.91 13.29 -8.53
N CYS A 16 7.48 13.11 -9.78
CA CYS A 16 8.07 12.18 -10.74
C CYS A 16 9.56 12.50 -10.94
N ASP A 17 9.88 13.77 -11.22
CA ASP A 17 11.19 14.23 -11.66
C ASP A 17 12.21 14.24 -10.51
N CYS A 18 11.79 14.57 -9.28
CA CYS A 18 12.63 14.41 -8.09
C CYS A 18 13.06 12.95 -7.89
N LEU A 19 12.12 12.00 -8.06
CA LEU A 19 12.40 10.58 -7.90
C LEU A 19 13.22 10.03 -9.07
N TYR A 20 12.89 10.40 -10.30
CA TYR A 20 13.64 10.02 -11.51
C TYR A 20 15.09 10.49 -11.42
N HIS A 21 15.31 11.76 -11.06
CA HIS A 21 16.66 12.29 -10.83
C HIS A 21 17.40 11.48 -9.78
N GLY A 22 16.76 11.16 -8.65
CA GLY A 22 17.39 10.36 -7.59
C GLY A 22 17.81 8.97 -8.04
N LEU A 23 16.88 8.24 -8.67
CA LEU A 23 17.11 6.89 -9.19
C LEU A 23 18.20 6.91 -10.28
N LYS A 24 18.17 7.87 -11.21
CA LYS A 24 19.20 8.04 -12.24
C LYS A 24 20.57 8.39 -11.64
N SER A 25 20.64 9.28 -10.65
CA SER A 25 21.90 9.61 -9.97
C SER A 25 22.52 8.44 -9.21
N GLN A 26 21.71 7.47 -8.76
CA GLN A 26 22.18 6.33 -7.97
C GLN A 26 22.43 5.05 -8.78
N PHE A 27 21.67 4.82 -9.85
CA PHE A 27 21.70 3.57 -10.62
C PHE A 27 22.00 3.77 -12.12
N GLY A 28 21.99 5.00 -12.64
CA GLY A 28 22.42 5.31 -14.01
C GLY A 28 21.64 4.56 -15.09
N ILE A 29 22.33 3.73 -15.86
CA ILE A 29 21.75 2.91 -16.95
C ILE A 29 20.89 1.73 -16.45
N ASP A 30 20.94 1.38 -15.16
CA ASP A 30 20.08 0.33 -14.59
C ASP A 30 18.61 0.77 -14.42
N VAL A 31 18.33 2.08 -14.57
CA VAL A 31 16.98 2.65 -14.62
C VAL A 31 16.61 2.89 -16.08
N GLU A 32 15.77 2.05 -16.64
CA GLU A 32 15.26 2.20 -18.01
C GLU A 32 13.93 2.97 -17.96
N SER A 33 13.65 3.79 -18.98
CA SER A 33 12.56 4.77 -18.96
C SER A 33 11.60 4.55 -20.13
N THR A 34 10.28 4.63 -19.91
CA THR A 34 9.27 4.48 -21.00
C THR A 34 9.18 5.68 -21.93
N SER A 35 9.61 6.84 -21.45
CA SER A 35 9.75 8.08 -22.21
C SER A 35 11.15 8.63 -22.04
N ASP A 36 11.52 9.57 -22.91
CA ASP A 36 12.91 9.98 -23.05
C ASP A 36 13.40 10.98 -21.98
N MET A 37 12.46 11.57 -21.22
CA MET A 37 12.68 12.54 -20.14
C MET A 37 13.70 13.63 -20.51
N TRP A 38 13.69 14.10 -21.76
CA TRP A 38 14.73 14.97 -22.36
C TRP A 38 15.17 16.13 -21.46
N PHE A 39 14.22 16.82 -20.83
CA PHE A 39 14.42 17.97 -19.96
C PHE A 39 15.25 17.68 -18.69
N MET A 40 15.43 16.41 -18.32
CA MET A 40 16.25 16.04 -17.15
C MET A 40 17.76 16.06 -17.43
N TYR A 41 18.18 16.04 -18.70
CA TYR A 41 19.56 15.77 -19.10
C TYR A 41 20.35 17.02 -19.52
N ASN A 42 21.67 16.98 -19.34
CA ASN A 42 22.63 18.06 -19.63
C ASN A 42 22.71 18.52 -21.11
N THR A 43 21.91 17.93 -21.99
CA THR A 43 21.67 18.35 -23.38
C THR A 43 20.54 19.38 -23.52
N LEU A 44 19.78 19.66 -22.46
CA LEU A 44 18.73 20.70 -22.42
C LEU A 44 19.32 22.08 -22.78
N ILE A 45 18.73 22.74 -23.79
CA ILE A 45 19.11 24.11 -24.17
C ILE A 45 18.21 25.16 -23.52
N GLU A 46 18.70 26.40 -23.40
CA GLU A 46 17.99 27.48 -22.70
C GLU A 46 16.71 27.91 -23.43
N GLU A 47 16.68 27.82 -24.76
CA GLU A 47 15.50 28.04 -25.59
C GLU A 47 14.36 27.05 -25.30
N GLU A 48 14.68 25.84 -24.81
CA GLU A 48 13.70 24.86 -24.35
C GLU A 48 13.36 25.07 -22.86
N ARG A 49 14.37 25.42 -22.04
CA ARG A 49 14.24 25.58 -20.58
C ARG A 49 13.11 26.54 -20.19
N GLN A 50 12.92 27.62 -20.95
CA GLN A 50 11.83 28.60 -20.71
C GLN A 50 10.41 28.00 -20.75
N TYR A 51 10.20 26.88 -21.45
CA TYR A 51 8.90 26.21 -21.55
C TYR A 51 8.64 25.20 -20.42
N ILE A 52 9.67 24.84 -19.65
CA ILE A 52 9.55 23.97 -18.48
C ILE A 52 8.95 24.79 -17.32
N TYR A 53 8.05 24.18 -16.53
CA TYR A 53 7.43 24.86 -15.39
C TYR A 53 8.50 25.38 -14.42
N GLY A 54 8.38 26.64 -14.00
CA GLY A 54 9.38 27.31 -13.18
C GLY A 54 10.65 27.74 -13.94
N LYS A 55 10.55 27.99 -15.26
CA LYS A 55 11.69 28.32 -16.15
C LYS A 55 12.80 27.27 -16.11
N GLY A 56 12.43 26.01 -15.89
CA GLY A 56 13.37 24.88 -15.81
C GLY A 56 14.51 25.04 -14.80
N PHE A 57 14.29 25.78 -13.70
CA PHE A 57 15.26 25.94 -12.62
C PHE A 57 15.33 24.68 -11.72
N THR A 58 16.40 24.58 -10.92
CA THR A 58 16.62 23.63 -9.81
C THR A 58 16.73 22.14 -10.15
N LEU A 59 15.81 21.54 -10.92
CA LEU A 59 15.78 20.08 -11.18
C LEU A 59 16.31 19.66 -12.56
N TYR A 60 16.35 20.58 -13.53
CA TYR A 60 16.38 20.26 -14.95
C TYR A 60 17.72 20.58 -15.64
N GLY A 61 18.08 19.78 -16.64
CA GLY A 61 19.36 19.88 -17.32
C GLY A 61 20.55 19.32 -16.52
N LEU A 62 20.32 18.38 -15.59
CA LEU A 62 21.28 18.01 -14.54
C LEU A 62 21.85 16.59 -14.61
N LEU A 63 21.14 15.65 -15.27
CA LEU A 63 21.62 14.28 -15.45
C LEU A 63 22.58 14.21 -16.64
N ASP A 64 23.60 13.35 -16.56
CA ASP A 64 24.48 13.13 -17.70
C ASP A 64 23.75 12.37 -18.82
N SER A 65 23.80 12.89 -20.05
CA SER A 65 23.15 12.26 -21.21
C SER A 65 23.68 10.86 -21.52
N SER A 66 24.89 10.49 -21.10
CA SER A 66 25.42 9.12 -21.23
C SER A 66 24.70 8.07 -20.37
N ILE A 67 23.96 8.48 -19.33
CA ILE A 67 23.09 7.57 -18.56
C ILE A 67 21.63 7.55 -19.04
N LYS A 68 21.30 8.24 -20.14
CA LYS A 68 19.96 8.15 -20.77
C LYS A 68 19.78 6.74 -21.36
N CYS A 69 18.70 6.06 -20.93
CA CYS A 69 18.36 4.72 -21.42
C CYS A 69 16.84 4.61 -21.58
N VAL A 70 16.42 4.41 -22.82
CA VAL A 70 15.03 4.50 -23.29
C VAL A 70 14.86 3.39 -24.33
N PRO A 71 14.42 2.18 -23.94
CA PRO A 71 14.26 1.07 -24.87
C PRO A 71 13.04 1.27 -25.79
N GLU A 72 13.02 0.58 -26.93
CA GLU A 72 11.85 0.59 -27.81
C GLU A 72 10.62 -0.06 -27.11
N PRO A 73 9.38 0.39 -27.35
CA PRO A 73 8.18 -0.12 -26.66
C PRO A 73 8.02 -1.65 -26.68
N SER A 74 8.41 -2.30 -27.79
CA SER A 74 8.40 -3.76 -27.93
C SER A 74 9.49 -4.46 -27.10
N GLU A 75 10.64 -3.81 -26.87
CA GLU A 75 11.67 -4.27 -25.96
C GLU A 75 11.24 -4.14 -24.50
N ILE A 76 10.58 -3.01 -24.15
CA ILE A 76 9.98 -2.79 -22.83
C ILE A 76 8.95 -3.87 -22.53
N GLU A 77 8.02 -4.13 -23.45
CA GLU A 77 7.04 -5.22 -23.33
C GLU A 77 7.68 -6.59 -23.09
N ASN A 78 8.75 -6.91 -23.82
CA ASN A 78 9.40 -8.22 -23.70
C ASN A 78 10.18 -8.32 -22.38
N LYS A 79 10.90 -7.27 -21.95
CA LYS A 79 11.54 -7.19 -20.62
C LYS A 79 10.53 -7.28 -19.47
N ILE A 80 9.29 -6.83 -19.66
CA ILE A 80 8.21 -7.04 -18.68
C ILE A 80 7.80 -8.53 -18.65
N LYS A 81 7.54 -9.17 -19.81
CA LYS A 81 7.18 -10.60 -19.92
C LYS A 81 8.27 -11.53 -19.38
N GLU A 82 9.53 -11.19 -19.61
CA GLU A 82 10.71 -11.94 -19.16
C GLU A 82 11.10 -11.67 -17.70
N ARG A 83 10.37 -10.79 -16.99
CA ARG A 83 10.66 -10.38 -15.61
C ARG A 83 12.10 -9.88 -15.40
N TYR A 84 12.63 -9.09 -16.34
CA TYR A 84 14.01 -8.56 -16.33
C TYR A 84 14.26 -7.50 -15.25
N TYR A 85 13.23 -6.74 -14.85
CA TYR A 85 13.37 -5.69 -13.85
C TYR A 85 13.25 -6.24 -12.42
N ASN A 86 13.88 -5.59 -11.44
CA ASN A 86 13.65 -5.87 -10.02
C ASN A 86 12.45 -5.11 -9.47
N TYR A 87 12.19 -3.90 -9.98
CA TYR A 87 11.06 -3.05 -9.61
C TYR A 87 10.48 -2.32 -10.81
N ILE A 88 9.16 -2.16 -10.84
CA ILE A 88 8.42 -1.32 -11.80
C ILE A 88 7.85 -0.10 -11.07
N ILE A 89 8.22 1.11 -11.48
CA ILE A 89 7.84 2.35 -10.79
C ILE A 89 7.03 3.24 -11.74
N PHE A 90 5.74 3.40 -11.47
CA PHE A 90 4.89 4.39 -12.14
C PHE A 90 5.13 5.77 -11.51
N GLY A 91 5.97 6.58 -12.14
CA GLY A 91 6.47 7.86 -11.63
C GLY A 91 5.41 8.94 -11.46
N SER A 92 4.30 8.84 -12.19
CA SER A 92 3.10 9.66 -11.98
C SER A 92 1.82 8.87 -12.30
N SER A 93 1.43 7.99 -11.37
CA SER A 93 0.31 7.03 -11.47
C SER A 93 -1.10 7.63 -11.65
N THR A 94 -1.22 8.96 -11.58
CA THR A 94 -2.43 9.73 -11.91
C THR A 94 -2.50 10.18 -13.37
N ARG A 95 -1.37 10.12 -14.09
CA ARG A 95 -1.19 10.62 -15.47
C ARG A 95 -0.80 9.49 -16.41
N ASP A 96 0.14 8.65 -15.98
CA ASP A 96 0.61 7.50 -16.74
C ASP A 96 0.36 6.17 -16.02
N LEU A 97 -0.34 5.28 -16.72
CA LEU A 97 -0.54 3.87 -16.37
C LEU A 97 -0.31 2.98 -17.60
N SER A 98 0.52 3.44 -18.55
CA SER A 98 1.00 2.65 -19.68
C SER A 98 1.63 1.35 -19.18
N TYR A 99 1.42 0.26 -19.92
CA TYR A 99 1.84 -1.09 -19.53
C TYR A 99 1.24 -1.65 -18.21
N LEU A 100 0.24 -1.01 -17.58
CA LEU A 100 -0.30 -1.49 -16.30
C LEU A 100 -0.81 -2.95 -16.37
N ASP A 101 -1.66 -3.29 -17.34
CA ASP A 101 -2.25 -4.63 -17.42
C ASP A 101 -1.19 -5.74 -17.60
N ILE A 102 -0.18 -5.48 -18.42
CA ILE A 102 0.94 -6.41 -18.65
C ILE A 102 1.90 -6.46 -17.45
N VAL A 103 2.12 -5.36 -16.74
CA VAL A 103 2.87 -5.34 -15.47
C VAL A 103 2.15 -6.16 -14.41
N LEU A 104 0.85 -5.96 -14.20
CA LEU A 104 0.04 -6.71 -13.23
C LEU A 104 -0.13 -8.20 -13.59
N THR A 105 0.08 -8.57 -14.85
CA THR A 105 0.12 -9.97 -15.30
C THR A 105 1.46 -10.65 -15.02
N ASN A 106 2.56 -9.89 -14.86
CA ASN A 106 3.93 -10.44 -14.80
C ASN A 106 4.70 -10.12 -13.51
N TYR A 107 4.30 -9.14 -12.70
CA TYR A 107 5.00 -8.69 -11.48
C TYR A 107 4.14 -8.81 -10.23
N TYR A 108 4.77 -9.09 -9.09
CA TYR A 108 4.09 -9.11 -7.79
C TYR A 108 3.85 -7.70 -7.25
N SER A 109 2.85 -7.54 -6.39
CA SER A 109 2.48 -6.24 -5.79
C SER A 109 3.61 -5.59 -4.96
N ASN A 110 4.52 -6.37 -4.39
CA ASN A 110 5.72 -5.87 -3.70
C ASN A 110 6.87 -5.47 -4.65
N GLU A 111 6.77 -5.79 -5.95
CA GLU A 111 7.71 -5.42 -7.01
C GLU A 111 7.25 -4.15 -7.78
N ILE A 112 6.05 -3.64 -7.48
CA ILE A 112 5.41 -2.52 -8.18
C ILE A 112 5.28 -1.32 -7.23
N ALA A 113 5.56 -0.12 -7.73
CA ALA A 113 5.34 1.15 -7.03
C ALA A 113 4.47 2.11 -7.85
N PHE A 114 3.53 2.77 -7.17
CA PHE A 114 2.71 3.85 -7.73
C PHE A 114 3.03 5.16 -7.02
N VAL A 115 3.47 6.18 -7.76
CA VAL A 115 3.74 7.51 -7.21
C VAL A 115 2.58 8.43 -7.58
N ASP A 116 1.94 9.00 -6.57
CA ASP A 116 0.89 10.02 -6.69
C ASP A 116 1.43 11.36 -6.19
N GLY A 117 1.85 12.17 -7.15
CA GLY A 117 2.38 13.51 -6.95
C GLY A 117 1.33 14.62 -6.94
N GLU A 118 0.03 14.34 -6.99
CA GLU A 118 -0.98 15.39 -7.15
C GLU A 118 -1.24 16.21 -5.88
N ASP A 119 -1.65 17.48 -6.07
CA ASP A 119 -1.99 18.43 -4.99
C ASP A 119 -3.26 18.07 -4.19
N VAL A 120 -4.03 17.07 -4.66
CA VAL A 120 -5.26 16.60 -3.99
C VAL A 120 -4.92 15.52 -2.96
N THR A 121 -5.54 15.54 -1.78
CA THR A 121 -5.24 14.57 -0.71
C THR A 121 -5.81 13.17 -0.95
N ARG A 122 -6.72 13.02 -1.91
CA ARG A 122 -7.37 11.73 -2.23
C ARG A 122 -6.37 10.72 -2.81
N VAL A 123 -6.45 9.49 -2.31
CA VAL A 123 -5.73 8.31 -2.78
C VAL A 123 -6.55 7.56 -3.85
N ASN A 124 -5.87 7.01 -4.87
CA ASN A 124 -6.52 6.13 -5.85
C ASN A 124 -6.67 4.70 -5.33
N LEU A 125 -7.80 4.42 -4.67
CA LEU A 125 -8.11 3.12 -4.06
C LEU A 125 -7.99 1.91 -5.00
N LYS A 126 -8.06 2.10 -6.33
CA LYS A 126 -7.91 1.00 -7.31
C LYS A 126 -6.49 0.42 -7.34
N LEU A 127 -5.46 1.20 -7.00
CA LEU A 127 -4.06 0.82 -7.13
C LEU A 127 -3.46 0.25 -5.83
N LEU A 128 -4.13 0.38 -4.69
CA LEU A 128 -3.61 0.00 -3.37
C LEU A 128 -3.29 -1.49 -3.20
N ASN A 129 -4.03 -2.36 -3.90
CA ASN A 129 -3.81 -3.81 -3.86
C ASN A 129 -2.91 -4.28 -5.02
N SER A 130 -2.52 -3.36 -5.92
CA SER A 130 -1.78 -3.63 -7.14
C SER A 130 -0.29 -3.30 -7.03
N GLY A 131 0.12 -2.58 -5.98
CA GLY A 131 1.47 -2.06 -5.83
C GLY A 131 1.63 -1.19 -4.58
N THR A 132 2.87 -0.94 -4.19
CA THR A 132 3.21 -0.03 -3.09
C THR A 132 2.87 1.41 -3.47
N TYR A 133 1.96 2.06 -2.73
CA TYR A 133 1.43 3.37 -3.10
C TYR A 133 2.12 4.50 -2.33
N PHE A 134 2.69 5.47 -3.03
CA PHE A 134 3.36 6.65 -2.47
C PHE A 134 2.53 7.91 -2.74
N LYS A 135 2.21 8.70 -1.71
CA LYS A 135 1.35 9.89 -1.82
C LYS A 135 2.01 11.15 -1.25
N ARG A 136 2.14 12.21 -2.05
CA ARG A 136 2.76 13.49 -1.64
C ARG A 136 1.91 14.25 -0.61
N GLU A 137 0.65 14.49 -0.95
CA GLU A 137 -0.30 15.22 -0.10
C GLU A 137 -1.09 14.28 0.82
N LEU A 138 -0.38 13.42 1.57
CA LEU A 138 -0.99 12.45 2.49
C LEU A 138 -1.44 13.13 3.79
N SER A 139 -2.68 13.61 3.85
CA SER A 139 -3.21 14.30 5.03
C SER A 139 -3.44 13.37 6.22
N GLU A 140 -3.98 12.17 5.97
CA GLU A 140 -4.31 11.15 6.98
C GLU A 140 -3.57 9.84 6.68
N LYS A 141 -3.26 9.04 7.70
CA LYS A 141 -2.55 7.77 7.52
C LYS A 141 -3.48 6.70 6.94
N VAL A 142 -3.21 6.28 5.71
CA VAL A 142 -3.92 5.18 5.02
C VAL A 142 -3.03 3.93 5.00
N LYS A 143 -3.60 2.76 5.31
CA LYS A 143 -2.91 1.46 5.23
C LYS A 143 -2.41 1.20 3.80
N GLY A 144 -1.19 0.68 3.66
CA GLY A 144 -0.55 0.43 2.36
C GLY A 144 -0.11 1.68 1.60
N VAL A 145 -0.36 2.88 2.15
CA VAL A 145 0.06 4.15 1.57
C VAL A 145 1.22 4.73 2.39
N TYR A 146 2.31 4.99 1.69
CA TYR A 146 3.51 5.61 2.22
C TYR A 146 3.50 7.10 1.84
N PRO A 147 3.88 8.02 2.74
CA PRO A 147 4.07 9.41 2.35
C PRO A 147 5.25 9.52 1.38
N ILE A 148 5.21 10.49 0.47
CA ILE A 148 6.39 10.90 -0.31
C ILE A 148 6.49 12.43 -0.27
N SER A 149 7.59 13.00 -0.76
CA SER A 149 7.78 14.45 -0.81
C SER A 149 8.69 14.80 -1.99
N PHE A 150 8.69 16.08 -2.36
CA PHE A 150 9.72 16.65 -3.22
C PHE A 150 11.11 16.56 -2.55
N ALA A 151 12.14 16.78 -3.36
CA ALA A 151 13.53 16.77 -2.95
C ALA A 151 14.33 17.76 -3.83
N ILE A 152 15.60 17.97 -3.52
CA ILE A 152 16.48 18.82 -4.32
C ILE A 152 17.74 18.05 -4.78
N PRO A 153 18.27 18.29 -5.99
CA PRO A 153 19.55 17.72 -6.40
C PRO A 153 20.67 18.13 -5.43
N ALA A 154 21.49 17.18 -4.99
CA ALA A 154 22.53 17.45 -4.00
C ALA A 154 23.51 18.55 -4.45
N GLN A 155 23.78 18.64 -5.75
CA GLN A 155 24.63 19.67 -6.38
C GLN A 155 24.03 21.09 -6.41
N LYS A 156 22.74 21.26 -6.06
CA LYS A 156 22.09 22.57 -5.90
C LYS A 156 22.10 23.06 -4.44
N ILE A 157 22.70 22.30 -3.52
CA ILE A 157 22.90 22.73 -2.12
C ILE A 157 24.28 23.37 -1.99
N ILE A 158 24.33 24.61 -1.49
CA ILE A 158 25.59 25.35 -1.30
C ILE A 158 26.55 24.62 -0.36
N SER A 159 27.85 24.78 -0.59
CA SER A 159 28.91 24.29 0.30
C SER A 159 29.04 25.15 1.56
N HIS A 160 29.07 26.48 1.41
CA HIS A 160 29.16 27.47 2.48
C HIS A 160 28.07 28.54 2.36
N VAL A 161 27.68 29.14 3.49
CA VAL A 161 26.71 30.25 3.54
C VAL A 161 27.37 31.54 3.01
N PRO A 162 26.79 32.25 2.02
CA PRO A 162 27.30 33.54 1.56
C PRO A 162 26.98 34.69 2.53
N GLU A 163 27.66 35.83 2.33
CA GLU A 163 27.34 37.07 3.05
C GLU A 163 25.91 37.55 2.72
N LYS A 164 25.19 38.02 3.75
CA LYS A 164 23.79 38.44 3.65
C LYS A 164 23.67 39.96 3.61
N SER A 165 23.12 40.48 2.51
CA SER A 165 22.91 41.91 2.28
C SER A 165 21.44 42.33 2.26
N LYS A 166 20.50 41.37 2.28
CA LYS A 166 19.05 41.60 2.34
C LYS A 166 18.44 40.88 3.54
N HIS A 167 17.45 41.49 4.21
CA HIS A 167 16.64 40.76 5.17
C HIS A 167 15.72 39.75 4.46
N TRP A 168 15.07 40.15 3.38
CA TRP A 168 14.05 39.36 2.68
C TRP A 168 14.40 39.14 1.21
N GLY A 169 14.21 37.91 0.74
CA GLY A 169 14.18 37.59 -0.69
C GLY A 169 13.01 38.30 -1.39
N ILE A 170 13.21 38.65 -2.65
CA ILE A 170 12.27 39.39 -3.49
C ILE A 170 11.08 38.52 -3.89
N ASN A 171 11.31 37.25 -4.23
CA ASN A 171 10.29 36.34 -4.75
C ASN A 171 9.22 36.01 -3.69
N TYR A 172 8.04 36.62 -3.80
CA TYR A 172 6.92 36.43 -2.88
C TYR A 172 5.85 35.51 -3.53
N PRO A 173 5.56 34.33 -2.97
CA PRO A 173 4.73 33.32 -3.64
C PRO A 173 3.31 33.82 -3.99
N GLY A 174 2.94 33.75 -5.26
CA GLY A 174 1.63 34.19 -5.77
C GLY A 174 1.51 35.69 -6.03
N LYS A 175 2.52 36.51 -5.74
CA LYS A 175 2.58 37.91 -6.17
C LYS A 175 3.41 37.99 -7.46
N LEU A 176 2.76 37.82 -8.61
CA LEU A 176 3.42 37.69 -9.92
C LEU A 176 4.40 38.82 -10.24
N SER A 177 4.15 40.05 -9.79
CA SER A 177 5.06 41.19 -9.93
C SER A 177 6.37 41.10 -9.12
N THR A 178 6.62 39.98 -8.43
CA THR A 178 7.90 39.65 -7.79
C THR A 178 8.66 38.51 -8.47
N TYR A 179 8.09 37.91 -9.52
CA TYR A 179 8.71 36.83 -10.29
C TYR A 179 9.59 37.42 -11.40
N ILE A 180 10.56 38.25 -11.00
CA ILE A 180 11.32 39.16 -11.89
C ILE A 180 12.63 38.58 -12.44
N PHE A 181 12.99 37.35 -12.06
CA PHE A 181 14.26 36.73 -12.46
C PHE A 181 14.08 35.93 -13.74
N ASP A 182 14.97 36.15 -14.72
CA ASP A 182 14.98 35.43 -15.98
C ASP A 182 16.01 34.29 -16.00
N THR A 183 17.12 34.42 -15.26
CA THR A 183 18.12 33.35 -15.09
C THR A 183 18.01 32.62 -13.75
N GLU A 184 18.46 31.36 -13.70
CA GLU A 184 18.52 30.61 -12.45
C GLU A 184 19.51 31.25 -11.47
N ASP A 185 20.66 31.72 -11.95
CA ASP A 185 21.70 32.36 -11.14
C ASP A 185 21.17 33.58 -10.38
N GLU A 186 20.35 34.42 -10.99
CA GLU A 186 19.75 35.58 -10.31
C GLU A 186 18.74 35.16 -9.24
N TYR A 187 17.90 34.16 -9.53
CA TYR A 187 16.92 33.60 -8.59
C TYR A 187 17.60 32.97 -7.38
N VAL A 188 18.64 32.18 -7.62
CA VAL A 188 19.51 31.56 -6.63
C VAL A 188 20.23 32.62 -5.80
N LYS A 189 20.81 33.65 -6.44
CA LYS A 189 21.54 34.73 -5.78
C LYS A 189 20.67 35.59 -4.88
N ASP A 190 19.38 35.71 -5.17
CA ASP A 190 18.42 36.39 -4.29
C ASP A 190 18.27 35.68 -2.93
N TYR A 191 18.09 34.36 -2.92
CA TYR A 191 18.09 33.58 -1.68
C TYR A 191 19.47 33.56 -1.00
N GLN A 192 20.55 33.39 -1.78
CA GLN A 192 21.91 33.38 -1.26
C GLN A 192 22.30 34.70 -0.55
N THR A 193 21.80 35.85 -1.00
CA THR A 193 22.05 37.17 -0.37
C THR A 193 21.02 37.55 0.70
N SER A 194 19.96 36.76 0.90
CA SER A 194 18.88 37.06 1.86
C SER A 194 18.96 36.26 3.16
N PHE A 195 18.63 36.88 4.28
CA PHE A 195 18.47 36.18 5.57
C PHE A 195 17.24 35.25 5.56
N TYR A 196 16.08 35.76 5.11
CA TYR A 196 14.80 35.06 5.12
C TYR A 196 14.12 35.10 3.74
N ALA A 197 13.27 34.12 3.46
CA ALA A 197 12.40 34.11 2.29
C ALA A 197 11.00 33.60 2.67
N VAL A 198 9.96 34.22 2.11
CA VAL A 198 8.57 33.86 2.40
C VAL A 198 8.17 32.63 1.61
N THR A 199 7.58 31.65 2.28
CA THR A 199 6.92 30.51 1.64
C THR A 199 5.63 30.14 2.37
N PHE A 200 4.73 29.40 1.71
CA PHE A 200 3.45 28.94 2.26
C PHE A 200 2.78 27.93 1.30
N LYS A 201 1.65 27.33 1.70
CA LYS A 201 0.86 26.44 0.83
C LYS A 201 0.48 27.14 -0.49
N LYS A 202 0.64 26.46 -1.63
CA LYS A 202 0.09 26.91 -2.92
C LYS A 202 -1.14 26.07 -3.28
N ALA A 203 -1.05 25.23 -4.31
CA ALA A 203 -2.09 24.24 -4.58
C ALA A 203 -2.00 23.13 -3.53
N GLY A 204 -0.90 22.36 -3.53
CA GLY A 204 -0.46 21.51 -2.43
C GLY A 204 0.32 22.28 -1.36
N TRP A 205 0.65 21.57 -0.28
CA TRP A 205 1.60 21.99 0.74
C TRP A 205 3.02 21.91 0.24
N ASP A 206 3.38 20.80 -0.38
CA ASP A 206 4.74 20.57 -0.85
C ASP A 206 5.04 21.42 -2.09
N CYS A 207 6.16 22.14 -2.09
CA CYS A 207 6.57 23.09 -3.14
C CYS A 207 8.09 23.13 -3.22
N LEU A 208 8.68 23.04 -4.42
CA LEU A 208 10.13 23.03 -4.62
C LEU A 208 10.85 24.23 -3.97
N ARG A 209 10.19 25.41 -3.96
CA ARG A 209 10.66 26.62 -3.26
C ARG A 209 11.08 26.38 -1.80
N HIS A 210 10.40 25.52 -1.07
CA HIS A 210 10.73 25.23 0.34
C HIS A 210 12.13 24.65 0.50
N TYR A 211 12.61 23.94 -0.52
CA TYR A 211 13.90 23.28 -0.60
C TYR A 211 14.94 24.23 -1.20
N GLU A 212 14.59 24.98 -2.25
CA GLU A 212 15.43 26.01 -2.88
C GLU A 212 15.88 27.09 -1.90
N ILE A 213 14.98 27.54 -1.01
CA ILE A 213 15.28 28.51 0.07
C ILE A 213 16.35 27.93 1.01
N ILE A 214 16.12 26.73 1.55
CA ILE A 214 17.05 26.09 2.50
C ILE A 214 18.40 25.80 1.83
N ALA A 215 18.39 25.23 0.62
CA ALA A 215 19.58 24.84 -0.12
C ALA A 215 20.51 26.01 -0.48
N ASN A 216 19.95 27.22 -0.54
CA ASN A 216 20.70 28.47 -0.74
C ASN A 216 20.99 29.24 0.57
N GLY A 217 20.91 28.56 1.71
CA GLY A 217 21.27 29.13 3.01
C GLY A 217 20.37 30.30 3.41
N CYS A 218 19.12 30.29 2.97
CA CYS A 218 18.10 31.26 3.34
C CYS A 218 17.11 30.59 4.31
N LEU A 219 16.59 31.34 5.29
CA LEU A 219 15.68 30.79 6.29
C LEU A 219 14.22 30.88 5.80
N PRO A 220 13.49 29.74 5.74
CA PRO A 220 12.10 29.72 5.26
C PRO A 220 11.16 30.29 6.33
N TYR A 221 10.57 31.46 6.05
CA TYR A 221 9.43 31.97 6.81
C TYR A 221 8.15 31.39 6.21
N PHE A 222 7.74 30.24 6.73
CA PHE A 222 6.63 29.42 6.23
C PHE A 222 5.34 29.78 6.97
N THR A 223 4.53 30.69 6.41
CA THR A 223 3.51 31.43 7.22
C THR A 223 2.33 30.59 7.72
N ASP A 224 2.06 29.44 7.12
CA ASP A 224 0.96 28.52 7.44
C ASP A 224 1.41 27.11 7.86
N ILE A 225 2.71 26.92 8.16
CA ILE A 225 3.34 25.61 8.48
C ILE A 225 2.71 24.86 9.66
N PHE A 226 1.99 25.56 10.53
CA PHE A 226 1.24 24.98 11.66
C PHE A 226 0.01 24.19 11.21
N ASN A 227 -0.56 24.53 10.04
CA ASN A 227 -1.70 23.84 9.45
C ASN A 227 -1.28 22.71 8.49
N CYS A 228 0.02 22.53 8.23
CA CYS A 228 0.54 21.44 7.41
C CYS A 228 0.35 20.08 8.11
N PRO A 229 -0.30 19.09 7.46
CA PRO A 229 -0.54 17.77 8.03
C PRO A 229 0.73 17.01 8.44
N GLU A 230 0.57 15.94 9.23
CA GLU A 230 1.67 15.14 9.75
C GLU A 230 2.39 14.35 8.64
N ASN A 231 1.65 13.70 7.74
CA ASN A 231 2.24 12.83 6.70
C ASN A 231 2.48 13.54 5.36
N THR A 232 1.83 14.68 5.10
CA THR A 232 2.19 15.61 4.01
C THR A 232 3.57 16.24 4.27
N MET A 233 4.41 16.42 3.24
CA MET A 233 5.79 16.94 3.40
C MET A 233 6.58 16.18 4.49
N HIS A 234 6.50 14.85 4.46
CA HIS A 234 6.96 13.97 5.54
C HIS A 234 8.43 14.18 5.93
N ASN A 235 9.32 14.30 4.93
CA ASN A 235 10.75 14.47 5.17
C ASN A 235 11.15 15.92 5.51
N TYR A 236 10.26 16.91 5.38
CA TYR A 236 10.61 18.32 5.59
C TYR A 236 10.82 18.64 7.09
N PRO A 237 11.76 19.53 7.48
CA PRO A 237 12.06 19.86 8.88
C PRO A 237 11.00 20.74 9.56
N LYS A 238 9.72 20.32 9.53
CA LYS A 238 8.54 21.06 9.98
C LYS A 238 8.65 21.57 11.43
N ALA A 239 9.30 20.83 12.32
CA ALA A 239 9.52 21.25 13.71
C ALA A 239 10.45 22.48 13.81
N ILE A 240 11.63 22.41 13.18
CA ILE A 240 12.62 23.50 13.18
C ILE A 240 12.06 24.74 12.49
N VAL A 241 11.30 24.56 11.40
CA VAL A 241 10.67 25.68 10.68
C VAL A 241 9.51 26.31 11.47
N ARG A 242 8.76 25.55 12.26
CA ARG A 242 7.74 26.09 13.19
C ARG A 242 8.37 26.98 14.27
N GLU A 243 9.40 26.50 14.94
CA GLU A 243 10.17 27.23 15.96
C GLU A 243 10.77 28.55 15.39
N LEU A 244 11.38 28.46 14.21
CA LEU A 244 11.89 29.61 13.46
C LEU A 244 10.79 30.65 13.14
N CYS A 245 9.62 30.19 12.67
CA CYS A 245 8.50 31.08 12.34
C CYS A 245 7.93 31.78 13.58
N GLU A 246 7.82 31.09 14.72
CA GLU A 246 7.43 31.70 16.00
C GLU A 246 8.43 32.76 16.46
N LYS A 247 9.74 32.48 16.37
CA LYS A 247 10.78 33.47 16.69
C LYS A 247 10.67 34.72 15.80
N ILE A 248 10.65 34.56 14.47
CA ILE A 248 10.52 35.68 13.53
C ILE A 248 9.25 36.51 13.81
N LYS A 249 8.11 35.85 14.05
CA LYS A 249 6.84 36.51 14.36
C LYS A 249 6.88 37.32 15.67
N ASN A 250 7.63 36.86 16.66
CA ASN A 250 7.69 37.49 17.99
C ASN A 250 8.82 38.53 18.14
N SER A 251 9.90 38.44 17.36
CA SER A 251 11.07 39.35 17.45
C SER A 251 11.30 40.23 16.23
N THR A 252 10.47 40.13 15.19
CA THR A 252 10.62 40.76 13.85
C THR A 252 11.81 40.23 13.03
N LEU A 253 13.00 40.08 13.64
CA LEU A 253 14.21 39.49 13.07
C LEU A 253 14.94 38.71 14.18
N ILE A 254 15.60 37.59 13.85
CA ILE A 254 16.51 36.89 14.79
C ILE A 254 17.96 37.42 14.66
N GLY A 255 18.76 37.23 15.71
CA GLY A 255 20.14 37.72 15.74
C GLY A 255 21.09 36.95 14.82
N VAL A 256 22.21 37.55 14.42
CA VAL A 256 23.20 36.93 13.50
C VAL A 256 23.67 35.55 13.98
N ALA A 257 23.91 35.38 15.28
CA ALA A 257 24.31 34.09 15.86
C ALA A 257 23.18 33.03 15.81
N GLU A 258 21.93 33.42 16.02
CA GLU A 258 20.78 32.52 15.87
C GLU A 258 20.55 32.15 14.40
N TYR A 259 20.67 33.12 13.48
CA TYR A 259 20.62 32.86 12.04
C TYR A 259 21.68 31.83 11.64
N GLN A 260 22.93 32.00 12.09
CA GLN A 260 24.02 31.05 11.82
C GLN A 260 23.73 29.67 12.41
N ASN A 261 23.06 29.57 13.57
CA ASN A 261 22.62 28.29 14.10
C ASN A 261 21.56 27.62 13.21
N TYR A 262 20.45 28.30 12.91
CA TYR A 262 19.36 27.73 12.10
C TYR A 262 19.79 27.38 10.67
N VAL A 263 20.58 28.22 10.01
CA VAL A 263 20.98 27.97 8.62
C VAL A 263 21.89 26.75 8.51
N ASN A 264 22.83 26.56 9.45
CA ASN A 264 23.70 25.39 9.47
C ASN A 264 22.89 24.12 9.79
N ILE A 265 21.97 24.17 10.77
CA ILE A 265 21.05 23.06 11.08
C ILE A 265 20.21 22.68 9.85
N LEU A 266 19.61 23.65 9.15
CA LEU A 266 18.73 23.39 8.01
C LEU A 266 19.50 22.93 6.75
N LEU A 267 20.70 23.47 6.48
CA LEU A 267 21.57 22.99 5.39
C LEU A 267 22.02 21.55 5.63
N ASP A 268 22.46 21.22 6.85
CA ASP A 268 22.86 19.85 7.18
C ASP A 268 21.68 18.88 7.16
N TYR A 269 20.50 19.31 7.60
CA TYR A 269 19.27 18.55 7.44
C TYR A 269 18.96 18.32 5.96
N CYS A 270 19.06 19.36 5.12
CA CYS A 270 18.81 19.29 3.68
C CYS A 270 19.70 18.25 2.99
N ARG A 271 21.02 18.33 3.22
CA ARG A 271 22.01 17.36 2.70
C ARG A 271 21.72 15.92 3.13
N LYS A 272 21.26 15.71 4.37
CA LYS A 272 21.06 14.38 4.99
C LYS A 272 19.66 13.79 4.77
N LYS A 273 18.66 14.59 4.41
CA LYS A 273 17.24 14.17 4.38
C LYS A 273 16.40 14.64 3.18
N LEU A 274 16.83 15.67 2.46
CA LEU A 274 16.01 16.32 1.41
C LEU A 274 16.60 16.19 -0.01
N THR A 275 17.65 15.38 -0.21
CA THR A 275 18.25 15.20 -1.54
C THR A 275 17.46 14.21 -2.40
N THR A 276 17.49 14.37 -3.72
CA THR A 276 16.85 13.43 -4.67
C THR A 276 17.36 12.00 -4.49
N ILE A 277 18.65 11.83 -4.17
CA ILE A 277 19.24 10.53 -3.83
C ILE A 277 18.61 9.94 -2.54
N VAL A 278 18.39 10.74 -1.49
CA VAL A 278 17.72 10.24 -0.27
C VAL A 278 16.25 9.89 -0.52
N LEU A 279 15.56 10.64 -1.39
CA LEU A 279 14.20 10.30 -1.84
C LEU A 279 14.17 8.96 -2.59
N ALA A 280 15.13 8.71 -3.48
CA ALA A 280 15.24 7.44 -4.19
C ALA A 280 15.53 6.26 -3.25
N ASN A 281 16.48 6.42 -2.32
CA ASN A 281 16.74 5.39 -1.30
C ASN A 281 15.49 5.10 -0.47
N TYR A 282 14.77 6.13 -0.01
CA TYR A 282 13.53 5.94 0.76
C TYR A 282 12.48 5.09 0.03
N VAL A 283 12.27 5.32 -1.28
CA VAL A 283 11.35 4.51 -2.10
C VAL A 283 11.84 3.06 -2.24
N ILE A 284 13.13 2.86 -2.51
CA ILE A 284 13.72 1.52 -2.66
C ILE A 284 13.75 0.76 -1.34
N ASP A 285 14.19 1.37 -0.23
CA ASP A 285 14.22 0.77 1.11
C ASP A 285 12.81 0.35 1.55
N THR A 286 11.79 1.15 1.22
CA THR A 286 10.38 0.80 1.44
C THR A 286 10.02 -0.47 0.68
N LEU A 287 10.25 -0.52 -0.64
CA LEU A 287 9.98 -1.69 -1.49
C LEU A 287 10.75 -2.94 -1.03
N VAL A 288 12.03 -2.80 -0.68
CA VAL A 288 12.89 -3.87 -0.18
C VAL A 288 12.38 -4.40 1.16
N SER A 289 11.96 -3.54 2.09
CA SER A 289 11.41 -3.97 3.38
C SER A 289 10.12 -4.79 3.22
N ILE A 290 9.22 -4.36 2.32
CA ILE A 290 8.00 -5.11 1.97
C ILE A 290 8.37 -6.44 1.29
N THR A 291 9.40 -6.44 0.43
CA THR A 291 9.89 -7.65 -0.26
C THR A 291 10.53 -8.67 0.71
N GLN A 292 11.24 -8.21 1.74
CA GLN A 292 11.96 -9.09 2.69
C GLN A 292 11.04 -9.76 3.70
N ASN A 293 9.95 -9.11 4.11
CA ASN A 293 8.95 -9.69 5.01
C ASN A 293 8.19 -10.90 4.41
N ASN A 294 8.34 -11.17 3.11
CA ASN A 294 7.58 -12.17 2.35
C ASN A 294 8.42 -13.40 1.91
N LYS A 295 9.52 -13.79 2.60
CA LYS A 295 10.51 -14.76 2.08
C LYS A 295 11.10 -15.77 3.11
N THR A 296 10.30 -16.55 3.85
CA THR A 296 10.84 -17.50 4.85
C THR A 296 9.94 -18.71 5.28
N VAL A 297 10.47 -19.95 5.19
CA VAL A 297 10.38 -21.16 6.09
C VAL A 297 9.89 -22.51 5.45
N GLN A 298 10.35 -23.69 5.93
CA GLN A 298 10.18 -25.00 5.24
C GLN A 298 9.38 -26.12 5.98
N ALA A 299 8.21 -26.47 5.42
CA ALA A 299 7.57 -27.80 5.19
C ALA A 299 7.76 -29.05 6.12
N THR A 300 6.65 -29.78 6.43
CA THR A 300 6.12 -30.99 5.70
C THR A 300 4.86 -31.72 6.28
N SER A 301 3.78 -31.90 5.48
CA SER A 301 2.71 -32.98 5.59
C SER A 301 1.68 -32.92 6.78
N ASN A 302 0.68 -33.82 7.08
CA ASN A 302 0.01 -34.94 6.34
C ASN A 302 -1.58 -35.11 6.56
N PRO A 303 -2.35 -36.27 6.48
CA PRO A 303 -3.78 -36.28 5.99
C PRO A 303 -4.91 -36.96 6.84
N ARG A 304 -6.20 -36.60 6.59
CA ARG A 304 -7.39 -37.51 6.56
C ARG A 304 -8.68 -36.82 6.02
N VAL A 305 -9.82 -37.53 5.95
CA VAL A 305 -10.78 -37.51 4.81
C VAL A 305 -11.71 -36.30 4.61
N GLY A 306 -12.54 -35.84 5.57
CA GLY A 306 -13.37 -34.63 5.33
C GLY A 306 -12.48 -33.37 5.25
N ILE A 307 -11.51 -33.38 6.14
CA ILE A 307 -10.28 -32.58 6.14
C ILE A 307 -9.50 -32.67 4.81
N ASN A 308 -9.74 -33.64 3.90
CA ASN A 308 -9.02 -33.72 2.62
C ASN A 308 -9.28 -32.51 1.74
N PHE A 309 -10.47 -31.88 1.75
CA PHE A 309 -10.69 -30.70 0.89
C PHE A 309 -9.79 -29.55 1.36
N ILE A 310 -9.91 -29.17 2.62
CA ILE A 310 -9.12 -28.08 3.23
C ILE A 310 -7.62 -28.41 3.19
N ASN A 311 -7.21 -29.64 3.54
CA ASN A 311 -5.80 -30.04 3.45
C ASN A 311 -5.30 -30.19 2.00
N LYS A 312 -6.16 -30.43 1.00
CA LYS A 312 -5.78 -30.41 -0.42
C LYS A 312 -5.55 -28.97 -0.89
N VAL A 313 -6.37 -28.02 -0.47
CA VAL A 313 -6.15 -26.58 -0.72
C VAL A 313 -4.85 -26.13 -0.07
N ILE A 314 -4.69 -26.34 1.25
CA ILE A 314 -3.46 -26.01 1.99
C ILE A 314 -2.22 -26.68 1.37
N ARG A 315 -2.32 -27.92 0.87
CA ARG A 315 -1.21 -28.58 0.16
C ARG A 315 -0.92 -28.03 -1.24
N LYS A 316 -1.94 -27.64 -2.00
CA LYS A 316 -1.78 -26.97 -3.30
C LYS A 316 -1.00 -25.66 -3.11
N HIS A 317 -1.18 -25.00 -1.96
CA HIS A 317 -0.43 -23.84 -1.52
C HIS A 317 0.88 -24.13 -0.75
N LYS A 318 1.24 -25.38 -0.48
CA LYS A 318 2.44 -25.72 0.32
C LYS A 318 3.73 -25.65 -0.52
N THR A 319 3.86 -24.60 -1.34
CA THR A 319 4.97 -24.31 -2.25
C THR A 319 6.14 -23.61 -1.56
N LYS A 320 6.48 -24.06 -0.34
CA LYS A 320 7.65 -23.64 0.49
C LYS A 320 7.73 -22.14 0.88
N ASP A 321 6.91 -21.72 1.84
CA ASP A 321 7.27 -20.73 2.88
C ASP A 321 6.33 -20.92 4.12
N ASP A 322 6.53 -20.20 5.23
CA ASP A 322 5.58 -20.18 6.38
C ASP A 322 4.20 -19.70 5.91
N TYR A 323 3.13 -20.43 6.22
CA TYR A 323 1.79 -20.15 5.69
C TYR A 323 0.86 -19.52 6.74
N VAL A 324 0.28 -18.37 6.42
CA VAL A 324 -0.58 -17.59 7.32
C VAL A 324 -2.06 -17.93 7.06
N ILE A 325 -2.69 -18.59 8.03
CA ILE A 325 -4.10 -18.96 7.99
C ILE A 325 -4.89 -18.08 8.97
N ASN A 326 -5.81 -17.26 8.47
CA ASN A 326 -6.80 -16.58 9.30
C ASN A 326 -8.08 -17.42 9.38
N TYR A 327 -8.37 -18.03 10.53
CA TYR A 327 -9.59 -18.83 10.72
C TYR A 327 -10.63 -18.03 11.51
N GLN A 328 -11.82 -17.87 10.93
CA GLN A 328 -12.92 -17.13 11.52
C GLN A 328 -14.13 -18.05 11.74
N GLY A 329 -14.71 -18.01 12.94
CA GLY A 329 -15.95 -18.73 13.26
C GLY A 329 -15.76 -20.15 13.82
N LEU A 330 -14.81 -20.34 14.73
CA LEU A 330 -14.50 -21.65 15.30
C LEU A 330 -15.70 -22.26 16.05
N SER A 331 -16.21 -23.37 15.52
CA SER A 331 -17.37 -24.07 16.08
C SER A 331 -17.00 -24.90 17.32
N SER A 332 -15.76 -25.41 17.37
CA SER A 332 -15.27 -26.29 18.42
C SER A 332 -13.74 -26.26 18.59
N ILE A 333 -13.28 -26.84 19.71
CA ILE A 333 -11.87 -27.15 19.97
C ILE A 333 -11.25 -28.04 18.89
N GLN A 334 -12.01 -29.02 18.39
CA GLN A 334 -11.48 -30.07 17.54
C GLN A 334 -11.08 -29.51 16.17
N ASP A 335 -11.81 -28.51 15.68
CA ASP A 335 -11.52 -27.82 14.42
C ASP A 335 -10.11 -27.20 14.42
N ILE A 336 -9.64 -26.70 15.58
CA ILE A 336 -8.29 -26.15 15.78
C ILE A 336 -7.23 -27.26 15.78
N LEU A 337 -7.48 -28.34 16.53
CA LEU A 337 -6.55 -29.48 16.64
C LEU A 337 -6.38 -30.24 15.32
N TYR A 338 -7.31 -30.10 14.37
CA TYR A 338 -7.17 -30.62 13.00
C TYR A 338 -6.41 -29.68 12.04
N LEU A 339 -6.20 -28.41 12.40
CA LEU A 339 -5.29 -27.49 11.70
C LEU A 339 -3.84 -27.62 12.17
N ASN A 340 -3.53 -28.64 12.98
CA ASN A 340 -2.19 -28.91 13.49
C ASN A 340 -1.27 -29.42 12.36
N THR A 341 -0.69 -28.48 11.63
CA THR A 341 0.46 -28.65 10.75
C THR A 341 1.62 -27.90 11.35
N ASP A 342 2.80 -28.52 11.46
CA ASP A 342 3.96 -27.96 12.15
C ASP A 342 4.52 -26.63 11.57
N ASP A 343 4.06 -26.25 10.37
CA ASP A 343 4.57 -25.13 9.55
C ASP A 343 3.49 -24.05 9.21
N ALA A 344 2.51 -23.79 10.09
CA ALA A 344 1.46 -22.77 9.85
C ALA A 344 1.18 -21.86 11.06
N VAL A 345 1.00 -20.56 10.80
CA VAL A 345 0.59 -19.59 11.83
C VAL A 345 -0.92 -19.36 11.72
N VAL A 346 -1.67 -19.99 12.62
CA VAL A 346 -3.15 -19.93 12.64
C VAL A 346 -3.63 -18.77 13.52
N PHE A 347 -4.08 -17.69 12.87
CA PHE A 347 -4.75 -16.56 13.51
C PHE A 347 -6.24 -16.83 13.65
N ALA A 348 -6.68 -17.17 14.87
CA ALA A 348 -8.08 -17.41 15.18
C ALA A 348 -8.79 -16.12 15.61
N SER A 349 -9.62 -15.52 14.74
CA SER A 349 -10.46 -14.37 15.11
C SER A 349 -11.86 -14.85 15.52
N ASP A 350 -12.10 -14.87 16.82
CA ASP A 350 -13.20 -15.62 17.39
C ASP A 350 -14.26 -14.69 18.03
N GLU A 351 -15.47 -14.67 17.46
CA GLU A 351 -16.63 -13.97 18.03
C GLU A 351 -17.35 -14.82 19.09
N PHE A 352 -17.01 -16.10 19.24
CA PHE A 352 -17.67 -17.03 20.13
C PHE A 352 -16.90 -17.24 21.44
N LEU A 353 -17.36 -16.59 22.51
CA LEU A 353 -16.75 -16.61 23.85
C LEU A 353 -16.43 -18.02 24.41
N SER A 354 -17.20 -19.04 24.00
CA SER A 354 -16.97 -20.44 24.37
C SER A 354 -15.73 -21.05 23.71
N ALA A 355 -15.45 -20.69 22.45
CA ALA A 355 -14.26 -21.14 21.75
C ALA A 355 -13.03 -20.36 22.26
N GLN A 356 -13.11 -19.03 22.43
CA GLN A 356 -12.06 -18.22 23.06
C GLN A 356 -11.56 -18.77 24.41
N ASN A 357 -12.47 -19.16 25.31
CA ASN A 357 -12.10 -19.72 26.62
C ASN A 357 -11.46 -21.11 26.52
N SER A 358 -11.73 -21.82 25.44
CA SER A 358 -11.13 -23.12 25.14
C SER A 358 -9.74 -22.98 24.51
N LEU A 359 -9.57 -22.04 23.56
CA LEU A 359 -8.26 -21.64 23.01
C LEU A 359 -7.24 -21.36 24.13
N LYS A 360 -7.62 -20.54 25.12
CA LYS A 360 -6.77 -20.12 26.24
C LYS A 360 -6.20 -21.27 27.08
N ASN A 361 -6.78 -22.47 26.99
CA ASN A 361 -6.27 -23.67 27.66
C ASN A 361 -5.30 -24.45 26.77
N ILE A 362 -5.52 -24.51 25.45
CA ILE A 362 -4.68 -25.22 24.47
C ILE A 362 -3.39 -24.46 24.18
N VAL A 363 -3.45 -23.12 24.14
CA VAL A 363 -2.28 -22.23 24.00
C VAL A 363 -1.28 -22.39 25.16
N LYS A 364 -1.71 -22.96 26.30
CA LYS A 364 -0.82 -23.28 27.42
C LYS A 364 -0.14 -24.66 27.31
N SER A 365 -0.52 -25.49 26.33
CA SER A 365 -0.04 -26.87 26.20
C SER A 365 0.65 -27.18 24.87
N GLU A 366 0.44 -26.40 23.81
CA GLU A 366 0.97 -26.68 22.47
C GLU A 366 1.74 -25.50 21.84
N ARG A 367 2.54 -25.77 20.81
CA ARG A 367 3.45 -24.79 20.15
C ARG A 367 2.74 -23.73 19.27
N LEU A 368 1.43 -23.54 19.41
CA LEU A 368 0.65 -22.61 18.60
C LEU A 368 0.96 -21.14 18.94
N LYS A 369 1.65 -20.44 18.03
CA LYS A 369 1.87 -18.99 18.11
C LYS A 369 0.59 -18.23 17.75
N ILE A 370 -0.21 -17.87 18.75
CA ILE A 370 -1.33 -16.92 18.53
C ILE A 370 -0.81 -15.48 18.65
N GLY A 371 -0.75 -14.78 17.53
CA GLY A 371 -0.52 -13.33 17.47
C GLY A 371 -1.81 -12.51 17.45
N GLN A 372 -1.67 -11.17 17.48
CA GLN A 372 -2.74 -10.26 17.05
C GLN A 372 -2.83 -10.27 15.51
N LEU A 373 -3.96 -9.86 14.93
CA LEU A 373 -4.19 -9.92 13.48
C LEU A 373 -3.02 -9.32 12.68
N ASN A 374 -2.32 -10.18 11.93
CA ASN A 374 -1.47 -9.73 10.83
C ASN A 374 -2.34 -9.38 9.61
N GLU A 375 -1.83 -8.47 8.80
CA GLU A 375 -2.57 -7.82 7.72
C GLU A 375 -2.53 -8.56 6.37
N ASN A 376 -1.70 -9.62 6.32
CA ASN A 376 -1.25 -10.34 5.12
C ASN A 376 -1.47 -11.84 5.33
N ALA A 377 -2.63 -12.39 4.93
CA ALA A 377 -2.93 -13.82 5.04
C ALA A 377 -3.05 -14.49 3.67
N ASP A 378 -2.41 -15.65 3.52
CA ASP A 378 -2.44 -16.46 2.31
C ASP A 378 -3.76 -17.24 2.18
N LEU A 379 -4.36 -17.57 3.33
CA LEU A 379 -5.64 -18.25 3.43
C LEU A 379 -6.51 -17.58 4.49
N ILE A 380 -7.73 -17.22 4.11
CA ILE A 380 -8.79 -16.95 5.09
C ILE A 380 -9.83 -18.07 5.01
N ILE A 381 -10.21 -18.62 6.16
CA ILE A 381 -11.26 -19.64 6.28
C ILE A 381 -12.42 -19.04 7.09
N ILE A 382 -13.59 -18.93 6.48
CA ILE A 382 -14.83 -18.50 7.13
C ILE A 382 -15.69 -19.74 7.38
N ASP A 383 -15.73 -20.27 8.61
CA ASP A 383 -16.68 -21.33 8.98
C ASP A 383 -17.94 -20.72 9.60
N GLN A 384 -19.07 -20.88 8.91
CA GLN A 384 -20.43 -20.51 9.35
C GLN A 384 -20.67 -19.08 9.87
N LEU A 385 -19.72 -18.14 9.79
CA LEU A 385 -19.92 -16.75 10.21
C LEU A 385 -20.76 -15.91 9.23
N LEU A 386 -20.54 -16.05 7.92
CA LEU A 386 -21.18 -15.24 6.87
C LEU A 386 -22.73 -15.17 6.97
N PRO A 387 -23.46 -16.26 7.33
CA PRO A 387 -24.91 -16.24 7.58
C PRO A 387 -25.41 -15.28 8.68
N TYR A 388 -24.53 -14.87 9.61
CA TYR A 388 -24.88 -14.04 10.76
C TYR A 388 -24.40 -12.57 10.65
N LYS A 389 -23.74 -12.19 9.55
CA LYS A 389 -23.22 -10.83 9.36
C LYS A 389 -24.27 -9.88 8.80
N GLU A 390 -24.62 -8.86 9.57
CA GLU A 390 -25.58 -7.81 9.18
C GLU A 390 -25.01 -6.94 8.04
N ASN A 391 -23.78 -6.43 8.18
CA ASN A 391 -23.09 -5.68 7.12
C ASN A 391 -22.11 -6.57 6.35
N LEU A 392 -22.64 -7.39 5.44
CA LEU A 392 -21.84 -8.24 4.55
C LEU A 392 -20.80 -7.46 3.73
N HIS A 393 -21.10 -6.22 3.32
CA HIS A 393 -20.20 -5.44 2.46
C HIS A 393 -18.93 -5.01 3.20
N GLN A 394 -19.09 -4.41 4.38
CA GLN A 394 -17.96 -4.04 5.24
C GLN A 394 -17.16 -5.27 5.69
N TYR A 395 -17.83 -6.39 5.96
CA TYR A 395 -17.15 -7.64 6.32
C TYR A 395 -16.32 -8.21 5.15
N MET A 396 -16.84 -8.23 3.92
CA MET A 396 -16.06 -8.65 2.75
C MET A 396 -14.88 -7.71 2.47
N LEU A 397 -15.05 -6.39 2.60
CA LEU A 397 -13.93 -5.44 2.46
C LEU A 397 -12.85 -5.66 3.53
N MET A 398 -13.25 -5.97 4.77
CA MET A 398 -12.31 -6.34 5.84
C MET A 398 -11.51 -7.59 5.46
N LEU A 399 -12.19 -8.66 5.04
CA LEU A 399 -11.56 -9.92 4.61
C LEU A 399 -10.60 -9.72 3.42
N ILE A 400 -11.00 -8.93 2.42
CA ILE A 400 -10.15 -8.56 1.28
C ILE A 400 -8.91 -7.79 1.75
N SER A 401 -9.05 -6.84 2.69
CA SER A 401 -7.92 -6.10 3.24
C SER A 401 -7.04 -6.90 4.22
N MET A 402 -7.31 -8.20 4.37
CA MET A 402 -6.51 -9.17 5.14
C MET A 402 -5.91 -10.28 4.25
N LEU A 403 -6.25 -10.33 2.95
CA LEU A 403 -5.74 -11.31 2.00
C LEU A 403 -4.49 -10.78 1.26
N ASN A 404 -3.54 -11.68 1.03
CA ASN A 404 -2.45 -11.44 0.07
C ASN A 404 -2.99 -11.36 -1.36
N SER A 405 -2.22 -10.81 -2.31
CA SER A 405 -2.68 -10.55 -3.69
C SER A 405 -3.00 -11.80 -4.51
N ASP A 406 -2.48 -12.96 -4.11
CA ASP A 406 -2.78 -14.31 -4.61
C ASP A 406 -3.56 -15.16 -3.58
N GLY A 407 -3.94 -14.54 -2.45
CA GLY A 407 -4.56 -15.18 -1.30
C GLY A 407 -5.92 -15.78 -1.62
N ARG A 408 -6.25 -16.89 -0.95
CA ARG A 408 -7.51 -17.61 -1.16
C ARG A 408 -8.45 -17.52 0.01
N LEU A 409 -9.74 -17.57 -0.33
CA LEU A 409 -10.85 -17.54 0.59
C LEU A 409 -11.55 -18.90 0.56
N ILE A 410 -11.56 -19.59 1.69
CA ILE A 410 -12.41 -20.76 1.92
C ILE A 410 -13.66 -20.29 2.65
N ILE A 411 -14.83 -20.49 2.04
CA ILE A 411 -16.13 -20.22 2.68
C ILE A 411 -16.85 -21.53 2.96
N ILE A 412 -17.25 -21.72 4.21
CA ILE A 412 -18.07 -22.85 4.65
C ILE A 412 -19.44 -22.34 5.11
N VAL A 413 -20.48 -22.57 4.30
CA VAL A 413 -21.86 -22.09 4.56
C VAL A 413 -22.90 -23.21 4.47
N PRO A 414 -24.03 -23.14 5.20
CA PRO A 414 -25.12 -24.09 5.04
C PRO A 414 -25.87 -23.85 3.72
N ASN A 415 -26.27 -24.93 3.05
CA ASN A 415 -26.96 -24.92 1.76
C ASN A 415 -28.47 -25.03 1.93
N TYR A 416 -29.16 -23.91 1.76
CA TYR A 416 -30.61 -23.83 1.92
C TYR A 416 -31.39 -24.27 0.67
N SER A 417 -30.73 -24.45 -0.48
CA SER A 417 -31.34 -25.07 -1.67
C SER A 417 -31.25 -26.60 -1.67
N ASN A 418 -30.79 -27.23 -0.58
CA ASN A 418 -30.91 -28.68 -0.40
C ASN A 418 -32.39 -29.06 -0.28
N TYR A 419 -32.82 -30.06 -1.04
CA TYR A 419 -34.17 -30.65 -1.01
C TYR A 419 -34.70 -30.93 0.41
N GLY A 420 -33.84 -31.39 1.33
CA GLY A 420 -34.22 -31.60 2.73
C GLY A 420 -34.55 -30.31 3.49
N THR A 421 -33.86 -29.20 3.20
CA THR A 421 -34.13 -27.89 3.78
C THR A 421 -35.39 -27.25 3.18
N VAL A 422 -35.55 -27.35 1.86
CA VAL A 422 -36.74 -26.89 1.12
C VAL A 422 -38.01 -27.63 1.61
N LEU A 423 -37.96 -28.94 1.81
CA LEU A 423 -39.07 -29.72 2.37
C LEU A 423 -39.36 -29.39 3.85
N GLY A 424 -38.39 -28.88 4.61
CA GLY A 424 -38.60 -28.35 5.95
C GLY A 424 -39.51 -27.12 5.92
N PHE A 425 -39.18 -26.13 5.07
CA PHE A 425 -39.99 -24.93 4.87
C PHE A 425 -41.42 -25.26 4.39
N PHE A 426 -41.59 -26.17 3.43
CA PHE A 426 -42.92 -26.62 2.97
C PHE A 426 -43.79 -27.27 4.06
N LYS A 427 -43.20 -27.72 5.18
CA LYS A 427 -43.95 -28.26 6.34
C LYS A 427 -44.08 -27.26 7.49
N GLY A 428 -43.79 -25.98 7.22
CA GLY A 428 -43.82 -24.89 8.21
C GLY A 428 -42.74 -25.03 9.29
N ASP A 429 -41.70 -25.85 9.06
CA ASP A 429 -40.71 -26.19 10.08
C ASP A 429 -39.48 -25.28 9.97
N TYR A 430 -39.68 -24.00 10.32
CA TYR A 430 -38.63 -22.98 10.42
C TYR A 430 -37.66 -23.20 11.59
N LYS A 431 -37.76 -24.34 12.28
CA LYS A 431 -36.80 -24.75 13.31
C LYS A 431 -35.54 -25.29 12.64
N PHE A 432 -34.67 -24.38 12.25
CA PHE A 432 -33.27 -24.69 11.97
C PHE A 432 -32.70 -25.55 13.10
N GLY A 433 -31.79 -26.46 12.74
CA GLY A 433 -31.33 -27.54 13.63
C GLY A 433 -30.60 -27.04 14.89
N ARG A 434 -29.88 -27.93 15.58
CA ARG A 434 -29.20 -27.65 16.86
C ARG A 434 -28.05 -26.61 16.81
N LEU A 435 -27.96 -25.80 15.74
CA LEU A 435 -27.15 -24.58 15.60
C LEU A 435 -27.64 -23.45 16.54
N LYS A 436 -27.70 -23.73 17.85
CA LYS A 436 -27.70 -22.73 18.93
C LYS A 436 -26.27 -22.14 19.14
N MET A 437 -25.50 -22.00 18.06
CA MET A 437 -24.07 -21.68 18.13
C MET A 437 -23.80 -20.17 18.13
N ALA A 438 -24.78 -19.35 17.74
CA ALA A 438 -24.77 -17.91 17.96
C ALA A 438 -25.91 -17.49 18.92
N LYS A 439 -25.69 -16.39 19.65
CA LYS A 439 -26.77 -15.60 20.29
C LYS A 439 -27.45 -14.64 19.29
N GLN A 440 -26.87 -14.47 18.10
CA GLN A 440 -27.36 -13.63 17.02
C GLN A 440 -28.33 -14.39 16.12
N SER A 441 -29.29 -13.68 15.54
CA SER A 441 -30.16 -14.19 14.48
C SER A 441 -29.35 -14.48 13.22
N GLN A 442 -29.66 -15.58 12.53
CA GLN A 442 -29.20 -15.77 11.16
C GLN A 442 -29.98 -14.82 10.25
N VAL A 443 -29.28 -14.03 9.43
CA VAL A 443 -29.87 -13.02 8.55
C VAL A 443 -29.66 -13.32 7.06
N ASN A 444 -28.59 -14.04 6.70
CA ASN A 444 -28.28 -14.39 5.31
C ASN A 444 -28.46 -15.89 5.03
N PHE A 445 -28.96 -16.23 3.84
CA PHE A 445 -29.23 -17.61 3.41
C PHE A 445 -28.63 -17.87 2.04
N TYR A 446 -27.91 -18.98 1.89
CA TYR A 446 -27.13 -19.29 0.68
C TYR A 446 -27.57 -20.58 0.00
N SER A 447 -27.50 -20.56 -1.33
CA SER A 447 -27.43 -21.72 -2.22
C SER A 447 -26.05 -21.70 -2.88
N VAL A 448 -25.58 -22.82 -3.46
CA VAL A 448 -24.31 -22.86 -4.22
C VAL A 448 -24.22 -21.70 -5.21
N LYS A 449 -25.28 -21.48 -5.99
CA LYS A 449 -25.33 -20.39 -6.98
C LYS A 449 -25.20 -19.01 -6.34
N THR A 450 -26.00 -18.70 -5.30
CA THR A 450 -26.05 -17.35 -4.74
C THR A 450 -24.83 -16.95 -3.91
N ILE A 451 -24.02 -17.91 -3.43
CA ILE A 451 -22.72 -17.59 -2.81
C ILE A 451 -21.60 -17.41 -3.85
N ILE A 452 -21.66 -18.11 -5.00
CA ILE A 452 -20.76 -17.87 -6.14
C ILE A 452 -21.02 -16.48 -6.73
N GLU A 453 -22.28 -16.16 -7.07
CA GLU A 453 -22.70 -14.82 -7.55
C GLU A 453 -22.43 -13.70 -6.54
N PHE A 454 -22.26 -14.01 -5.26
CA PHE A 454 -21.84 -13.06 -4.22
C PHE A 454 -20.32 -12.84 -4.27
N LEU A 455 -19.53 -13.92 -4.34
CA LEU A 455 -18.06 -13.86 -4.42
C LEU A 455 -17.56 -13.13 -5.66
N GLU A 456 -18.15 -13.40 -6.82
CA GLU A 456 -17.79 -12.77 -8.10
C GLU A 456 -17.94 -11.23 -8.05
N ARG A 457 -18.95 -10.71 -7.34
CA ARG A 457 -19.15 -9.25 -7.14
C ARG A 457 -18.06 -8.58 -6.30
N TYR A 458 -17.30 -9.37 -5.55
CA TYR A 458 -16.14 -8.92 -4.77
C TYR A 458 -14.81 -9.20 -5.46
N GLY A 459 -14.80 -9.63 -6.73
CA GLY A 459 -13.57 -9.89 -7.48
C GLY A 459 -12.93 -11.25 -7.16
N PHE A 460 -13.68 -12.19 -6.59
CA PHE A 460 -13.21 -13.55 -6.34
C PHE A 460 -13.55 -14.49 -7.50
N LYS A 461 -12.55 -15.25 -7.97
CA LYS A 461 -12.70 -16.34 -8.95
C LYS A 461 -12.87 -17.66 -8.21
N VAL A 462 -14.01 -18.32 -8.37
CA VAL A 462 -14.28 -19.61 -7.70
C VAL A 462 -13.53 -20.73 -8.40
N LEU A 463 -12.65 -21.41 -7.66
CA LEU A 463 -11.77 -22.48 -8.17
C LEU A 463 -12.38 -23.87 -8.00
N GLY A 464 -13.27 -24.03 -7.01
CA GLY A 464 -13.98 -25.28 -6.77
C GLY A 464 -14.87 -25.23 -5.53
N TYR A 465 -15.78 -26.19 -5.43
CA TYR A 465 -16.61 -26.38 -4.25
C TYR A 465 -16.92 -27.86 -4.01
N ASP A 466 -17.25 -28.21 -2.76
CA ASP A 466 -17.67 -29.55 -2.35
C ASP A 466 -18.81 -29.44 -1.31
N GLY A 467 -19.63 -30.49 -1.16
CA GLY A 467 -20.86 -30.47 -0.36
C GLY A 467 -20.98 -31.67 0.57
N PHE A 468 -20.88 -31.44 1.89
CA PHE A 468 -20.84 -32.50 2.90
C PHE A 468 -22.00 -32.47 3.91
N GLU A 469 -22.35 -33.64 4.44
CA GLU A 469 -23.32 -33.78 5.53
C GLU A 469 -22.61 -33.84 6.89
N TYR A 470 -22.93 -32.88 7.76
CA TYR A 470 -22.28 -32.66 9.05
C TYR A 470 -22.59 -33.72 10.12
N ASP A 471 -23.49 -34.67 9.84
CA ASP A 471 -24.25 -35.39 10.88
C ASP A 471 -24.33 -36.92 10.69
N ASP A 472 -23.69 -37.45 9.65
CA ASP A 472 -23.96 -38.83 9.18
C ASP A 472 -23.27 -39.94 10.01
N ASN A 473 -22.30 -39.59 10.85
CA ASN A 473 -21.66 -40.50 11.79
C ASN A 473 -22.51 -40.80 13.05
N ASN A 474 -23.61 -40.09 13.27
CA ASN A 474 -24.44 -40.29 14.46
C ASN A 474 -25.44 -41.44 14.25
N SER A 475 -25.02 -42.67 14.56
CA SER A 475 -25.83 -43.90 14.43
C SER A 475 -27.21 -43.81 15.08
N VAL A 476 -27.31 -43.10 16.22
CA VAL A 476 -28.57 -42.85 16.93
C VAL A 476 -29.53 -42.00 16.09
N LYS A 477 -29.05 -40.99 15.34
CA LYS A 477 -29.90 -40.20 14.44
C LYS A 477 -30.40 -41.01 13.24
N ARG A 478 -29.57 -41.86 12.63
CA ARG A 478 -30.03 -42.78 11.56
C ARG A 478 -31.11 -43.74 12.06
N PHE A 479 -31.01 -44.22 13.31
CA PHE A 479 -32.05 -45.03 13.96
C PHE A 479 -33.33 -44.23 14.24
N LEU A 480 -33.18 -43.02 14.79
CA LEU A 480 -34.30 -42.15 15.13
C LEU A 480 -35.05 -41.62 13.90
N ASN A 481 -34.38 -41.30 12.79
CA ASN A 481 -35.06 -40.88 11.55
C ASN A 481 -35.83 -42.03 10.86
N LYS A 482 -35.49 -43.30 11.13
CA LYS A 482 -36.28 -44.46 10.66
C LYS A 482 -37.62 -44.63 11.40
N ARG A 483 -37.77 -44.07 12.61
CA ARG A 483 -39.04 -44.00 13.34
C ARG A 483 -39.62 -42.59 13.17
N LYS A 484 -40.82 -42.46 12.58
CA LYS A 484 -41.39 -41.19 12.04
C LYS A 484 -41.72 -40.07 13.07
N SER A 485 -41.08 -40.03 14.23
CA SER A 485 -41.45 -39.20 15.39
C SER A 485 -40.54 -37.99 15.66
N LEU A 486 -39.52 -37.72 14.85
CA LEU A 486 -38.56 -36.61 15.08
C LEU A 486 -38.42 -35.67 13.87
N LYS A 487 -38.63 -34.39 14.13
CA LYS A 487 -38.59 -33.28 13.16
C LYS A 487 -37.17 -32.71 13.00
N TYR A 488 -36.29 -33.42 12.28
CA TYR A 488 -34.93 -32.93 12.00
C TYR A 488 -34.49 -33.27 10.57
N TRP A 489 -34.21 -32.22 9.79
CA TRP A 489 -33.71 -32.30 8.42
C TRP A 489 -32.22 -31.91 8.39
N SER A 490 -31.39 -32.66 7.67
CA SER A 490 -29.98 -32.27 7.47
C SER A 490 -29.87 -31.13 6.46
N CYS A 491 -29.20 -30.05 6.86
CA CYS A 491 -28.67 -29.07 5.92
C CYS A 491 -27.24 -29.50 5.56
N LYS A 492 -26.89 -29.50 4.26
CA LYS A 492 -25.51 -29.77 3.82
C LYS A 492 -24.68 -28.50 4.01
N LYS A 493 -23.45 -28.59 4.51
CA LYS A 493 -22.49 -27.50 4.35
C LYS A 493 -21.94 -27.55 2.92
N ILE A 494 -21.69 -26.41 2.29
CA ILE A 494 -20.83 -26.28 1.11
C ILE A 494 -19.49 -25.72 1.61
N ILE A 495 -18.37 -26.27 1.12
CA ILE A 495 -17.05 -25.62 1.16
C ILE A 495 -16.80 -25.05 -0.23
N ILE A 496 -16.37 -23.78 -0.32
CA ILE A 496 -15.98 -23.13 -1.58
C ILE A 496 -14.56 -22.63 -1.44
N GLU A 497 -13.69 -22.94 -2.40
CA GLU A 497 -12.38 -22.31 -2.62
C GLU A 497 -12.52 -21.24 -3.70
N ALA A 498 -12.10 -20.01 -3.41
CA ALA A 498 -11.97 -18.95 -4.40
C ALA A 498 -10.64 -18.20 -4.23
N SER A 499 -10.02 -17.78 -5.33
CA SER A 499 -8.89 -16.85 -5.33
C SER A 499 -9.37 -15.41 -5.44
N PHE A 500 -8.66 -14.49 -4.80
CA PHE A 500 -8.76 -13.07 -5.10
C PHE A 500 -7.79 -12.74 -6.25
N GLY A 501 -8.20 -11.87 -7.19
CA GLY A 501 -7.36 -11.49 -8.33
C GLY A 501 -7.35 -12.48 -9.51
N ASN A 502 -6.56 -12.13 -10.54
CA ASN A 502 -6.57 -12.77 -11.85
C ASN A 502 -5.62 -13.99 -11.93
N GLU A 503 -6.14 -15.19 -11.66
CA GLU A 503 -5.75 -16.42 -12.41
C GLU A 503 -6.51 -16.49 -13.75
#